data_AF-A0A5S3UZ77-F1
#
_entry.id   AF-A0A5S3UZ77-F1
#
_cell.length_a   1.000
_cell.length_b   1.000
_cell.length_c   1.000
_cell.angle_alpha   90.00
_cell.angle_beta   90.00
_cell.angle_gamma   90.00
#
_symmetry.space_group_name_H-M   'P 1'
#
loop_
_entity.id
_entity.type
_entity.pdbx_description
1 polymer ?
#
loop_
_entity_poly.entity_id
_entity_poly.type
_entity_poly.pdbx_seq_one_letter_code
_entity_poly.pdbx_strand_id
1 'polypeptide(L)' 'MLVVDDVKENLAVMSQLLKDEYRVIVAIIGEQALCLLANKRIDIVLLDVMEPSDNMLA' A
#
# COMPACT_ATOMS: atom_id res chain seq x y z
N MET A 1 -1.89 -10.04 2.14
CA MET A 1 -2.37 -8.65 2.20
C MET A 1 -1.42 -7.78 1.41
N LEU A 2 -1.94 -6.82 0.65
CA LEU A 2 -1.15 -5.79 -0.02
C LEU A 2 -1.27 -4.48 0.75
N VAL A 3 -0.15 -3.81 1.00
CA VAL A 3 -0.12 -2.43 1.51
C VAL A 3 0.44 -1.54 0.41
N VAL A 4 -0.25 -0.44 0.13
CA VAL A 4 0.14 0.54 -0.89
C VAL A 4 0.23 1.91 -0.24
N ASP A 5 1.43 2.49 -0.22
CA ASP A 5 1.74 3.76 0.46
C ASP A 5 3.03 4.32 -0.18
N ASP A 6 3.08 5.61 -0.48
CA ASP A 6 4.23 6.26 -1.12
C ASP A 6 5.36 6.59 -0.13
N VAL A 7 5.08 6.52 1.18
CA VAL A 7 6.05 6.69 2.27
C VAL A 7 6.63 5.32 2.67
N LYS A 8 7.92 5.12 2.38
CA LYS A 8 8.62 3.84 2.64
C LYS A 8 8.64 3.45 4.12
N GLU A 9 8.74 4.43 5.01
CA GLU A 9 8.72 4.22 6.45
C GLU A 9 7.38 3.60 6.90
N ASN A 10 6.26 4.06 6.35
CA ASN A 10 4.93 3.49 6.62
C ASN A 10 4.89 2.02 6.19
N LEU A 11 5.37 1.71 4.98
CA LEU A 11 5.44 0.32 4.49
C LEU A 11 6.28 -0.57 5.41
N ALA A 12 7.41 -0.08 5.91
CA ALA A 12 8.28 -0.81 6.83
C ALA A 12 7.60 -1.07 8.18
N VAL A 13 6.95 -0.05 8.75
CA VAL A 13 6.18 -0.15 10.00
C VAL A 13 5.03 -1.13 9.85
N MET A 14 4.21 -0.98 8.81
CA MET A 14 3.07 -1.88 8.55
C MET A 14 3.52 -3.32 8.33
N SER A 15 4.63 -3.52 7.62
CA SER A 15 5.21 -4.86 7.43
C SER A 15 5.62 -5.48 8.76
N GLN A 16 6.21 -4.71 9.69
CA GLN A 16 6.57 -5.24 11.01
C GLN A 16 5.36 -5.52 11.90
N LEU A 17 4.37 -4.63 11.90
CA LEU A 17 3.18 -4.75 12.75
C LEU A 17 2.28 -5.93 12.35
N LEU A 18 2.18 -6.21 11.06
CA LEU A 18 1.23 -7.18 10.52
C LEU A 18 1.85 -8.55 10.18
N LYS A 19 3.17 -8.71 10.31
CA LYS A 19 3.88 -9.94 9.90
C LYS A 19 3.41 -11.22 10.57
N ASP A 20 2.90 -11.12 11.80
CA ASP A 20 2.53 -12.30 12.60
C ASP A 20 1.14 -12.82 12.22
N GLU A 21 0.28 -11.96 11.65
CA GLU A 21 -1.09 -12.30 11.24
C GLU A 21 -1.22 -12.45 9.72
N TYR A 22 -0.41 -11.72 8.95
CA TYR A 22 -0.53 -11.64 7.49
C TYR A 22 0.80 -11.84 6.78
N ARG A 23 0.75 -12.51 5.62
CA ARG A 23 1.79 -12.35 4.61
C ARG A 23 1.63 -10.97 3.95
N VAL A 24 2.46 -10.02 4.38
CA VAL A 24 2.47 -8.65 3.86
C VAL A 24 3.27 -8.59 2.56
N ILE A 25 2.68 -7.98 1.54
CA ILE A 25 3.32 -7.57 0.29
C ILE A 25 3.16 -6.06 0.22
N VAL A 26 4.20 -5.35 -0.22
CA VAL A 26 4.19 -3.88 -0.30
C VAL A 26 4.29 -3.39 -1.74
N ALA A 27 3.70 -2.24 -2.02
CA ALA A 27 3.86 -1.49 -3.27
C ALA A 27 3.97 0.00 -2.93
N ILE A 28 4.81 0.74 -3.67
CA ILE A 28 4.99 2.19 -3.46
C ILE A 28 4.01 3.01 -4.31
N ILE A 29 3.60 2.47 -5.46
CA ILE A 29 2.72 3.15 -6.42
C ILE A 29 1.64 2.20 -6.94
N GLY A 30 0.57 2.79 -7.48
CA GLY A 30 -0.59 2.06 -8.00
C GLY A 30 -0.24 1.04 -9.08
N GLU A 31 0.67 1.36 -10.00
CA GLU A 31 1.07 0.46 -11.08
C GLU A 31 1.71 -0.83 -10.56
N GLN A 32 2.54 -0.73 -9.52
CA GLN A 32 3.13 -1.88 -8.85
C GLN A 32 2.05 -2.73 -8.16
N ALA A 33 1.12 -2.07 -7.49
CA ALA A 33 -0.01 -2.72 -6.83
C ALA A 33 -0.89 -3.49 -7.83
N LEU A 34 -1.23 -2.86 -8.97
CA LEU A 34 -2.00 -3.49 -10.04
C LEU A 34 -1.26 -4.69 -10.65
N CYS A 35 0.04 -4.58 -10.90
CA CYS A 35 0.84 -5.71 -11.36
C CYS A 35 0.83 -6.87 -10.36
N LEU A 36 0.89 -6.59 -9.06
CA LEU A 36 0.82 -7.62 -8.01
C LEU A 36 -0.57 -8.27 -7.96
N LEU A 37 -1.64 -7.49 -8.05
CA LEU A 37 -3.02 -7.98 -8.05
C LEU A 37 -3.33 -8.86 -9.27
N ALA A 38 -2.75 -8.54 -10.43
CA ALA A 38 -2.92 -9.35 -11.64
C ALA A 38 -2.24 -10.74 -11.55
N ASN A 39 -1.18 -10.87 -10.75
CA ASN A 39 -0.34 -12.07 -10.72
C ASN A 39 -0.44 -12.86 -9.40
N LYS A 40 -1.10 -12.34 -8.37
CA LYS A 40 -1.19 -12.95 -7.05
C LYS A 40 -2.61 -12.89 -6.52
N ARG A 41 -3.03 -13.95 -5.83
CA ARG A 41 -4.28 -13.93 -5.05
C ARG A 41 -4.07 -13.08 -3.80
N ILE A 42 -4.72 -11.93 -3.74
CA ILE A 42 -4.66 -10.97 -2.63
C ILE A 42 -6.09 -10.73 -2.16
N ASP A 43 -6.39 -11.11 -0.93
CA ASP A 43 -7.74 -11.00 -0.36
C ASP A 43 -8.01 -9.63 0.30
N ILE A 44 -6.95 -8.91 0.69
CA ILE A 44 -7.02 -7.62 1.41
C ILE A 44 -5.98 -6.67 0.82
N VAL A 45 -6.43 -5.45 0.50
CA VAL A 45 -5.59 -4.31 0.12
C VAL A 45 -5.82 -3.19 1.13
N LEU A 46 -4.74 -2.70 1.74
CA LEU A 46 -4.70 -1.47 2.52
C LEU A 46 -4.06 -0.40 1.64
N LEU A 47 -4.84 0.60 1.25
CA LEU A 47 -4.41 1.69 0.39
C LEU A 47 -4.34 2.96 1.24
N ASP A 48 -3.17 3.59 1.30
CA ASP A 48 -3.06 4.96 1.76
C ASP A 48 -3.60 5.87 0.66
N VAL A 49 -4.78 6.43 0.90
CA VAL A 49 -5.34 7.51 0.09
C VAL A 49 -4.93 8.79 0.79
N MET A 50 -3.81 9.37 0.37
CA MET A 50 -3.54 10.76 0.75
C MET A 50 -4.73 11.59 0.26
N GLU A 51 -5.44 12.24 1.19
CA GLU A 51 -6.40 13.29 0.86
C GLU A 51 -5.66 14.30 -0.02
N PRO A 52 -6.08 14.55 -1.27
CA PRO A 52 -5.51 15.64 -2.04
C PRO A 52 -5.84 16.90 -1.26
N SER A 53 -4.84 17.48 -0.60
CA SER A 53 -5.02 18.80 -0.01
C SER A 53 -5.42 19.73 -1.16
N ASP A 54 -6.65 20.22 -1.13
CA ASP A 54 -7.22 21.22 -2.04
C ASP A 54 -6.38 22.50 -2.01
N ASN A 55 -5.22 22.49 -2.65
CA ASN A 55 -4.46 23.67 -3.04
C ASN A 55 -4.12 23.52 -4.53
N MET A 56 -5.16 23.29 -5.32
CA MET A 56 -5.11 23.47 -6.77
C MET A 56 -5.89 24.71 -7.19
N LEU A 57 -5.84 25.79 -6.40
CA LEU A 57 -6.16 27.16 -6.79
C LEU A 57 -5.44 28.16 -5.84
N ALA A 58 -4.22 28.54 -6.19
CA ALA A 58 -3.61 29.81 -5.79
C ALA A 58 -2.63 30.26 -6.88
#